data_AF-A0A932KRW7-F1
#
_entry.id   AF-A0A932KRW7-F1
#
_cell.length_a   1.000
_cell.length_b   1.000
_cell.length_c   1.000
_cell.angle_alpha   90.00
_cell.angle_beta   90.00
_cell.angle_gamma   90.00
#
_symmetry.space_group_name_H-M   'P 1'
#
loop_
_entity.id
_entity.type
_entity.pdbx_description
1 polymer ?
#
loop_
_entity_poly.entity_id
_entity_poly.type
_entity_poly.pdbx_seq_one_letter_code
_entity_poly.pdbx_strand_id
1 'polypeptide(L)' 'MPALKVIFISGYTEDRFREQLKEGEVVHFLPKPFSLKQLAAKVKEVLTGEVED' A
#
# COMPACT_ATOMS: atom_id res chain seq x y z
N MET A 1 16.33 13.31 -3.25
CA MET A 1 15.09 12.94 -3.96
C MET A 1 14.10 12.46 -2.91
N PRO A 2 12.85 12.95 -2.85
CA PRO A 2 11.87 12.40 -1.92
C PRO A 2 11.69 10.91 -2.21
N ALA A 3 11.58 10.08 -1.17
CA ALA A 3 11.29 8.67 -1.33
C ALA A 3 9.92 8.52 -2.02
N LEU A 4 9.90 7.94 -3.22
CA LEU A 4 8.66 7.69 -3.94
C LEU A 4 7.85 6.63 -3.20
N LYS A 5 6.62 6.97 -2.81
CA LYS A 5 5.71 6.04 -2.14
C LYS A 5 4.93 5.25 -3.20
N VAL A 6 4.84 3.94 -3.02
CA VAL A 6 4.21 3.03 -3.99
C VAL A 6 3.08 2.24 -3.32
N ILE A 7 1.91 2.21 -3.97
CA ILE A 7 0.77 1.37 -3.58
C ILE A 7 0.61 0.26 -4.60
N PHE A 8 0.66 -0.98 -4.14
CA PHE A 8 0.42 -2.17 -4.94
C PHE A 8 -1.06 -2.51 -4.93
N ILE A 9 -1.66 -2.63 -6.12
CA ILE A 9 -3.04 -3.08 -6.25
C ILE A 9 -3.01 -4.59 -6.46
N SER A 10 -3.19 -5.36 -5.38
CA SER A 10 -2.96 -6.80 -5.39
C SER A 10 -4.05 -7.60 -6.11
N GLY A 11 -3.62 -8.70 -6.71
CA GLY A 11 -4.41 -9.90 -6.98
C GLY A 11 -3.48 -11.11 -6.88
N TYR A 12 -3.86 -12.16 -6.15
CA TYR A 12 -3.20 -13.48 -5.94
C TYR A 12 -1.67 -13.56 -5.66
N THR A 13 -0.88 -12.47 -5.72
CA THR A 13 0.59 -12.48 -5.56
C THR A 13 1.10 -11.74 -4.32
N GLU A 14 0.20 -11.30 -3.43
CA GLU A 14 0.54 -10.56 -2.22
C GLU A 14 1.48 -11.35 -1.28
N ASP A 15 1.18 -12.63 -1.04
CA ASP A 15 1.95 -13.47 -0.12
C ASP A 15 3.39 -13.69 -0.59
N ARG A 16 3.58 -13.95 -1.89
CA ARG A 16 4.93 -14.14 -2.47
C ARG A 16 5.74 -12.85 -2.51
N PHE A 17 5.07 -11.71 -2.67
CA PHE A 17 5.77 -10.42 -2.67
C PHE A 17 6.28 -10.06 -1.28
N ARG A 18 5.51 -10.37 -0.23
CA ARG A 18 5.91 -10.13 1.17
C ARG A 18 7.18 -10.90 1.55
N GLU A 19 7.38 -12.10 1.02
CA GLU A 19 8.59 -12.92 1.25
C GLU A 19 9.84 -12.36 0.55
N GLN A 20 9.68 -11.60 -0.54
CA GLN A 20 10.80 -11.05 -1.33
C GLN A 20 11.26 -9.66 -0.87
N LEU A 21 10.48 -8.99 -0.02
CA LEU A 21 10.84 -7.69 0.51
C LEU A 21 11.92 -7.82 1.58
N LYS A 22 12.92 -6.94 1.52
CA LYS A 22 13.97 -6.87 2.54
C LYS A 22 13.35 -6.44 3.87
N GLU A 23 13.87 -6.98 4.98
CA GLU A 23 13.50 -6.52 6.32
C GLU A 23 13.63 -4.99 6.42
N GLY A 24 12.51 -4.33 6.72
CA GLY A 24 12.41 -2.88 6.89
C GLY A 24 11.78 -2.10 5.74
N GLU A 25 11.47 -2.72 4.59
CA GLU A 25 10.70 -2.07 3.53
C GLU A 25 9.20 -2.04 3.85
N VAL A 26 8.65 -0.84 4.01
CA VAL A 26 7.20 -0.65 4.17
C VAL A 26 6.54 -0.74 2.80
N VAL A 27 5.57 -1.63 2.66
CA VAL A 27 4.80 -1.80 1.43
C VAL A 27 3.32 -1.59 1.67
N HIS A 28 2.72 -0.79 0.79
CA HIS A 28 1.32 -0.44 0.85
C HIS A 28 0.53 -1.22 -0.19
N PHE A 29 -0.60 -1.81 0.23
CA PHE A 29 -1.47 -2.61 -0.63
C PHE A 29 -2.90 -2.07 -0.64
N LEU A 30 -3.57 -2.19 -1.79
CA LEU A 30 -4.99 -1.93 -1.95
C LEU A 30 -5.65 -3.11 -2.71
N PRO A 31 -6.39 -4.00 -2.02
CA PRO A 31 -6.99 -5.17 -2.65
C PRO A 31 -8.20 -4.78 -3.52
N LYS A 32 -8.43 -5.53 -4.61
CA LYS A 32 -9.62 -5.40 -5.47
C LYS A 32 -10.77 -6.31 -4.98
N PRO A 33 -12.04 -5.93 -5.22
CA PRO A 33 -12.49 -4.63 -5.70
C PRO A 33 -12.37 -3.55 -4.61
N PHE A 34 -12.16 -2.30 -5.02
CA PHE A 34 -12.15 -1.16 -4.11
C PHE A 34 -12.99 0.00 -4.65
N SER A 35 -13.52 0.81 -3.74
CA SER A 35 -14.19 2.07 -4.04
C SER A 35 -13.20 3.23 -4.17
N LEU A 36 -13.63 4.33 -4.78
CA LEU A 36 -12.86 5.58 -4.82
C LEU A 36 -12.57 6.13 -3.42
N LYS A 37 -13.49 5.95 -2.47
CA LYS A 37 -13.29 6.34 -1.06
C LYS A 37 -12.12 5.56 -0.44
N GLN A 38 -12.06 4.24 -0.66
CA GLN A 38 -10.96 3.40 -0.17
C GLN A 38 -9.63 3.77 -0.83
N LEU A 39 -9.62 4.09 -2.14
CA LEU A 39 -8.41 4.59 -2.81
C LEU A 39 -7.92 5.91 -2.19
N ALA A 40 -8.81 6.89 -2.02
CA ALA A 40 -8.47 8.19 -1.45
C ALA A 40 -7.94 8.07 -0.02
N ALA A 41 -8.59 7.25 0.81
CA ALA A 41 -8.14 6.95 2.17
C ALA A 41 -6.74 6.33 2.16
N LYS A 42 -6.50 5.33 1.30
CA LYS A 42 -5.18 4.68 1.21
C LYS A 42 -4.09 5.62 0.75
N VAL A 43 -4.36 6.48 -0.23
CA VAL A 43 -3.41 7.50 -0.68
C VAL A 43 -3.08 8.48 0.45
N LYS A 44 -4.08 8.93 1.21
CA LYS A 44 -3.87 9.82 2.35
C LYS A 44 -3.01 9.15 3.43
N GLU A 45 -3.36 7.93 3.83
CA GLU A 45 -2.60 7.11 4.79
C GLU A 45 -1.12 7.00 4.39
N VAL A 46 -0.87 6.67 3.12
CA VAL A 46 0.50 6.54 2.60
C VAL A 46 1.23 7.87 2.60
N LEU A 47 0.57 8.97 2.21
CA LEU A 47 1.18 10.29 2.16
C LEU A 47 1.50 10.88 3.53
N THR A 48 0.61 10.69 4.53
CA THR A 48 0.75 11.31 5.86
C THR A 48 1.35 10.39 6.92
N GLY A 49 1.26 9.07 6.75
CA GLY A 49 1.63 8.09 7.78
C GLY A 49 0.58 7.95 8.89
N GLU A 50 -0.59 8.57 8.73
CA GLU A 50 -1.70 8.50 9.69
C GLU A 50 -2.72 7.47 9.22
N VAL A 51 -3.05 6.50 10.08
CA VAL A 51 -4.17 5.57 9.84
C VAL A 51 -5.39 6.19 10.52
N GLU A 52 -6.43 6.53 9.74
CA GLU A 52 -7.72 6.96 10.29
C GLU A 52 -8.47 5.74 10.86
N ASP A 53 -8.87 5.82 12.14
CA ASP A 53 -9.62 4.78 12.89
C ASP A 53 -11.02 4.52 12.30
#